data_AF-A0A9D9ZDD0-F1
#
_entry.id   AF-A0A9D9ZDD0-F1
#
_cell.length_a   1.000
_cell.length_b   1.000
_cell.length_c   1.000
_cell.angle_alpha   90.00
_cell.angle_beta   90.00
_cell.angle_gamma   90.00
#
_symmetry.space_group_name_H-M   'P 1'
#
loop_
_entity.id
_entity.type
_entity.pdbx_description
1 polymer ?
#
loop_
_entity_poly.entity_id
_entity_poly.type
_entity_poly.pdbx_seq_one_letter_code
_entity_poly.pdbx_strand_id
1 'polypeptide(L)' 'MGQFILVSIGVFLATILLLVIILLVAKKYLSPSGSVEIVVNDDKTLSVTQGNSLMSTLNENGIYLSSACGGKASCGQ' A
#
# COMPACT_ATOMS: atom_id res chain seq x y z
N MET A 1 27.09 21.27 -32.42
CA MET A 1 27.12 21.18 -30.94
C MET A 1 25.74 21.14 -30.32
N GLY A 2 24.86 22.13 -30.54
CA GLY A 2 23.51 22.16 -29.92
C GLY A 2 22.63 20.93 -30.19
N GLN A 3 22.65 20.38 -31.42
CA GLN A 3 21.90 19.17 -31.78
C GLN A 3 22.25 17.96 -30.90
N PHE A 4 23.54 17.72 -30.64
CA PHE A 4 24.00 16.60 -29.82
C PHE A 4 23.60 16.74 -28.35
N ILE A 5 23.57 17.98 -27.85
CA ILE A 5 23.16 18.27 -26.47
C ILE A 5 21.65 18.00 -26.31
N LEU A 6 20.83 18.51 -27.24
CA LEU A 6 19.38 18.30 -27.20
C LEU A 6 19.00 16.82 -27.34
N VAL A 7 19.66 16.10 -28.26
CA VAL A 7 19.42 14.66 -28.45
C VAL A 7 19.84 13.87 -27.20
N SER A 8 21.01 14.16 -26.62
CA SER A 8 21.49 13.47 -25.41
C SER A 8 20.54 13.67 -24.22
N ILE A 9 20.05 14.90 -24.01
CA ILE A 9 19.08 15.20 -22.94
C ILE A 9 17.77 14.45 -23.20
N GLY A 10 17.28 14.44 -24.43
CA GLY A 10 16.04 13.75 -24.80
C GLY A 10 16.11 12.24 -24.56
N VAL A 11 17.20 11.59 -24.96
CA VAL A 11 17.40 10.15 -24.75
C VAL A 11 17.48 9.82 -23.26
N PHE A 12 18.22 10.62 -22.49
CA PHE A 12 18.37 10.39 -21.04
C PHE A 12 17.06 10.59 -20.28
N LEU A 13 16.28 11.61 -20.64
CA LEU A 13 14.96 11.83 -20.04
C LEU A 13 13.99 10.70 -20.40
N ALA A 14 14.00 10.25 -21.66
CA ALA A 14 13.16 9.16 -22.12
C ALA A 14 13.47 7.84 -21.39
N THR A 15 14.74 7.50 -21.20
CA THR A 15 15.12 6.28 -20.46
C THR A 15 14.72 6.36 -18.99
N ILE A 16 14.90 7.49 -18.32
CA ILE A 16 14.44 7.66 -16.93
C ILE A 16 12.92 7.49 -16.83
N LEU A 17 12.16 8.16 -17.69
CA LEU A 17 10.70 8.03 -17.69
C LEU A 17 10.25 6.59 -17.93
N LEU A 18 10.89 5.91 -18.89
CA LEU A 18 10.62 4.49 -19.17
C LEU A 18 10.84 3.62 -17.93
N LEU A 19 11.96 3.81 -17.23
CA LEU A 19 12.25 3.07 -16.00
C LEU A 19 11.25 3.37 -14.88
N VAL A 20 10.88 4.63 -14.69
CA VAL A 20 9.87 5.02 -13.68
C VAL A 20 8.52 4.39 -13.97
N ILE A 21 8.08 4.37 -15.23
CA ILE A 21 6.83 3.72 -15.63
C ILE A 21 6.86 2.23 -15.29
N ILE A 22 7.95 1.53 -15.61
CA ILE A 22 8.11 0.11 -15.28
C ILE A 22 8.03 -0.10 -13.76
N LEU A 23 8.72 0.72 -12.97
CA LEU A 23 8.69 0.61 -11.51
C LEU A 23 7.29 0.88 -10.92
N LEU A 24 6.55 1.85 -11.47
CA LEU A 24 5.19 2.15 -11.01
C LEU A 24 4.21 1.03 -11.36
N VAL A 25 4.32 0.46 -12.56
CA VAL A 25 3.52 -0.71 -12.95
C VAL A 25 3.86 -1.89 -12.04
N ALA A 26 5.14 -2.19 -11.84
CA ALA A 26 5.57 -3.25 -10.91
C ALA A 26 5.02 -3.00 -9.50
N LYS A 27 5.14 -1.78 -8.97
CA LYS A 27 4.58 -1.42 -7.65
C LYS A 27 3.08 -1.68 -7.57
N LYS A 28 2.31 -1.38 -8.62
CA LYS A 28 0.86 -1.63 -8.66
C LYS A 28 0.52 -3.12 -8.57
N TYR A 29 1.34 -4.00 -9.13
CA TYR A 29 1.13 -5.45 -9.07
C TYR A 29 1.72 -6.11 -7.83
N LEU A 30 2.88 -5.65 -7.36
CA LEU A 30 3.57 -6.23 -6.21
C LEU A 30 3.02 -5.70 -4.87
N SER A 31 2.48 -4.49 -4.85
CA SER A 31 1.86 -3.93 -3.65
C SER A 31 0.38 -4.32 -3.63
N PRO A 32 -0.05 -5.17 -2.69
CA PRO A 32 -1.46 -5.48 -2.54
C PRO A 32 -2.25 -4.18 -2.33
N SER A 33 -3.26 -4.00 -3.16
CA SER A 33 -4.09 -2.79 -3.22
C SER A 33 -5.52 -3.24 -3.44
N GLY A 34 -6.46 -2.79 -2.60
CA GLY A 34 -7.88 -3.15 -2.72
C GLY A 34 -8.55 -3.42 -1.37
N SER A 35 -9.83 -3.81 -1.42
CA SER A 35 -10.57 -4.28 -0.26
C SER A 35 -10.16 -5.71 0.10
N VAL A 36 -9.95 -5.97 1.39
CA VAL A 36 -9.74 -7.31 1.95
C VAL A 36 -10.93 -7.72 2.76
N GLU A 37 -11.21 -9.01 2.75
CA GLU A 37 -12.22 -9.62 3.61
C GLU A 37 -11.56 -10.12 4.89
N ILE A 38 -12.05 -9.65 6.03
CA ILE A 38 -11.66 -10.12 7.35
C ILE A 38 -12.78 -11.00 7.88
N VAL A 39 -12.47 -12.27 8.13
CA VAL A 39 -13.39 -13.22 8.78
C VAL A 39 -13.08 -13.25 10.27
N VAL A 40 -14.07 -12.93 11.10
CA VAL A 40 -13.98 -12.95 12.56
C VAL A 40 -14.78 -14.15 13.09
N ASN A 41 -14.07 -15.11 13.69
CA ASN A 41 -14.65 -16.33 14.29
C ASN A 41 -15.57 -17.11 13.34
N ASP A 42 -15.29 -17.14 12.03
CA ASP A 42 -16.09 -17.81 10.99
C ASP A 42 -17.56 -17.35 10.85
N ASP A 43 -18.00 -16.37 11.63
CA ASP A 43 -19.37 -15.87 11.67
C ASP A 43 -19.56 -14.49 11.05
N LYS A 44 -18.52 -13.62 11.11
CA LYS A 44 -18.60 -12.24 10.61
C LYS A 44 -17.55 -11.94 9.56
N THR A 45 -18.00 -11.55 8.37
CA THR A 45 -17.14 -11.12 7.26
C THR A 45 -17.22 -9.60 7.07
N LEU A 46 -16.07 -8.92 7.16
CA LEU A 46 -15.96 -7.48 6.95
C LEU A 46 -15.12 -7.20 5.70
N SER A 47 -15.68 -6.48 4.73
CA SER A 47 -14.93 -5.99 3.56
C SER A 47 -14.39 -4.60 3.85
N VAL A 48 -13.07 -4.46 3.93
CA VAL A 48 -12.40 -3.24 4.40
C VAL A 48 -11.21 -2.88 3.50
N THR A 49 -10.95 -1.59 3.33
CA THR A 49 -9.81 -1.12 2.54
C THR A 49 -8.49 -1.39 3.27
N GLN A 50 -7.51 -1.95 2.56
CA GLN A 50 -6.16 -2.13 3.10
C GLN A 50 -5.48 -0.77 3.37
N GLY A 51 -4.70 -0.69 4.45
CA GLY A 51 -3.87 0.48 4.77
C GLY A 51 -3.88 0.89 6.24
N ASN A 52 -4.94 0.53 6.97
CA ASN A 52 -5.03 0.73 8.41
C ASN A 52 -4.58 -0.52 9.17
N SER A 53 -4.28 -0.39 10.46
CA SER A 53 -4.00 -1.55 11.31
C SER A 53 -5.27 -2.36 11.53
N LEU A 54 -5.13 -3.69 11.62
CA LEU A 54 -6.25 -4.60 11.90
C LEU A 54 -7.07 -4.16 13.13
N MET A 55 -6.39 -3.73 14.20
CA MET A 55 -7.06 -3.21 15.40
C MET A 55 -7.91 -1.96 15.14
N SER A 56 -7.40 -0.97 14.38
CA SER A 56 -8.18 0.23 14.06
C SER A 56 -9.41 -0.14 13.26
N THR A 57 -9.24 -0.99 12.25
CA THR A 57 -10.32 -1.41 11.37
C THR A 57 -11.40 -2.23 12.11
N LEU A 58 -11.01 -3.11 13.04
CA LEU A 58 -11.97 -3.84 13.87
C LEU A 58 -12.73 -2.90 14.83
N ASN A 59 -12.02 -1.95 15.45
CA ASN A 59 -12.63 -0.98 16.37
C ASN A 59 -13.61 -0.04 15.65
N GLU A 60 -13.26 0.44 14.45
CA GLU A 60 -14.15 1.21 13.57
C GLU A 60 -15.41 0.42 13.17
N ASN A 61 -15.33 -0.90 13.07
CA ASN A 61 -16.46 -1.79 12.80
C ASN A 61 -17.15 -2.32 14.07
N GLY A 62 -16.90 -1.70 15.23
CA GLY A 62 -17.58 -2.00 16.50
C GLY A 62 -17.08 -3.25 17.23
N ILE A 63 -15.93 -3.80 16.81
CA ILE A 63 -15.26 -4.93 17.47
C ILE A 63 -14.10 -4.38 18.30
N TYR A 64 -14.37 -4.16 19.59
CA TYR A 64 -13.41 -3.60 20.53
C TYR A 64 -12.52 -4.70 21.10
N LEU A 65 -11.25 -4.74 20.69
CA LEU A 65 -10.24 -5.52 21.39
C LEU A 65 -9.68 -4.68 22.55
N SER A 66 -9.68 -5.26 23.75
CA SER A 66 -9.08 -4.65 24.95
C SER A 66 -7.56 -4.61 24.82
N SER A 67 -7.04 -3.60 24.13
CA SER A 67 -5.59 -3.38 24.03
C SER A 67 -5.22 -1.97 24.49
N ALA A 68 -4.54 -1.89 25.63
CA ALA A 68 -4.04 -0.64 26.18
C ALA A 68 -2.97 0.04 25.30
N CYS A 69 -2.35 -0.71 24.37
CA CYS A 69 -1.27 -0.22 23.51
C CYS A 69 -1.71 0.33 22.15
N GLY A 70 -3.02 0.40 21.87
CA GLY A 70 -3.55 1.06 20.67
C GLY A 70 -2.93 0.61 19.34
N GLY A 71 -2.64 -0.70 19.19
CA GLY A 71 -2.08 -1.24 17.96
C GLY A 71 -0.57 -1.08 17.75
N LYS A 72 0.19 -0.64 18.77
CA LYS A 72 1.67 -0.49 18.68
C LYS A 72 2.46 -1.77 18.95
N ALA A 73 1.79 -2.92 19.08
CA ALA A 73 2.38 -4.22 19.43
C ALA A 73 3.23 -4.24 20.74
N SER A 74 3.10 -3.22 21.60
CA SER A 74 3.92 -3.09 22.82
C SER A 74 3.34 -3.79 24.06
N CYS A 75 2.10 -4.30 23.98
CA CYS A 75 1.40 -4.90 25.12
C CYS A 75 1.51 -6.43 25.18
N GLY A 76 2.08 -7.08 24.15
CA GLY A 76 2.30 -8.53 24.13
C GLY A 76 1.04 -9.39 24.32
N GLN A 77 -0.15 -8.84 24.04
CA GLN A 77 -1.47 -9.47 24.09
C GLN A 77 -2.17 -9.29 22.75
#